data_AF-A0A367M2G5-F1
#
_entry.id   AF-A0A367M2G5-F1
#
_cell.length_a   1.000
_cell.length_b   1.000
_cell.length_c   1.000
_cell.angle_alpha   90.00
_cell.angle_beta   90.00
_cell.angle_gamma   90.00
#
_symmetry.space_group_name_H-M   'P 1'
#
loop_
_entity.id
_entity.type
_entity.pdbx_description
1 polymer ?
#
loop_
_entity_poly.entity_id
_entity_poly.type
_entity_poly.pdbx_seq_one_letter_code
_entity_poly.pdbx_strand_id
1 'polypeptide(L)' 'AFALGLSPRGSLALLAAARAWALLAGRDYVIPEDVQAVLPAVAGHRLRDQADPTGHGGGALVQWLLREVPAL' A
#
# COMPACT_ATOMS: atom_id res chain seq x y z
N ALA A 1 1.49 1.66 15.81
CA ALA A 1 2.04 2.94 15.31
C ALA A 1 3.24 2.64 14.39
N PHE A 2 3.58 3.47 13.41
CA PHE A 2 4.63 3.11 12.44
C PHE A 2 6.04 3.29 13.01
N ALA A 3 6.86 2.25 12.94
CA ALA A 3 8.28 2.35 13.31
C ALA A 3 9.05 3.19 12.29
N LEU A 4 8.66 3.05 11.02
CA LEU A 4 9.10 3.88 9.90
C LEU A 4 7.94 3.93 8.89
N GLY A 5 7.79 5.08 8.22
CA GLY A 5 6.88 5.21 7.08
C GLY A 5 7.37 4.44 5.85
N LEU A 6 6.53 4.41 4.81
CA LEU A 6 6.91 3.85 3.52
C LEU A 6 8.01 4.72 2.88
N SER A 7 9.12 4.09 2.47
CA SER A 7 10.23 4.82 1.82
C SER A 7 9.85 5.32 0.42
N PRO A 8 10.59 6.29 -0.17
CA PRO A 8 10.35 6.76 -1.54
C PRO A 8 10.32 5.63 -2.59
N ARG A 9 11.17 4.61 -2.42
CA ARG A 9 11.17 3.40 -3.27
C ARG A 9 9.85 2.64 -3.19
N GLY A 10 9.26 2.55 -2.00
CA GLY A 10 7.95 1.93 -1.80
C GLY A 10 6.84 2.72 -2.49
N SER A 11 6.87 4.05 -2.41
CA SER A 11 5.89 4.92 -3.06
C SER A 11 5.94 4.81 -4.60
N LEU A 12 7.15 4.75 -5.18
CA LEU A 12 7.30 4.55 -6.63
C LEU A 12 6.82 3.17 -7.08
N ALA A 13 7.09 2.12 -6.30
CA ALA A 13 6.59 0.78 -6.57
C ALA A 13 5.06 0.73 -6.49
N LEU A 14 4.45 1.45 -5.54
CA LEU A 14 3.00 1.54 -5.40
C LEU A 14 2.37 2.22 -6.62
N LEU A 15 2.92 3.34 -7.07
CA LEU A 15 2.45 4.04 -8.28
C LEU A 15 2.58 3.15 -9.53
N ALA A 16 3.71 2.46 -9.69
CA ALA A 16 3.91 1.55 -10.83
C ALA A 16 2.90 0.40 -10.83
N ALA A 17 2.65 -0.21 -9.67
CA ALA A 17 1.66 -1.28 -9.52
C ALA A 17 0.23 -0.78 -9.79
N ALA A 18 -0.14 0.41 -9.29
CA ALA A 18 -1.45 1.00 -9.54
C ALA A 18 -1.68 1.29 -11.03
N ARG A 19 -0.67 1.81 -11.74
CA ARG A 19 -0.73 2.00 -13.21
C ARG A 19 -0.89 0.68 -13.96
N ALA A 20 -0.19 -0.36 -13.54
CA ALA A 20 -0.34 -1.69 -14.13
C ALA A 20 -1.75 -2.25 -13.87
N TRP A 21 -2.29 -2.05 -12.65
CA TRP A 21 -3.64 -2.46 -12.30
C TRP A 21 -4.71 -1.74 -13.14
N ALA A 22 -4.59 -0.42 -13.31
CA ALA A 22 -5.45 0.38 -14.18
C ALA A 22 -5.43 -0.11 -15.63
N LEU A 23 -4.23 -0.39 -16.16
CA LEU A 23 -4.05 -0.90 -17.52
C LEU A 23 -4.74 -2.26 -17.71
N LEU A 24 -4.57 -3.18 -16.74
CA LEU A 24 -5.25 -4.48 -16.76
C LEU A 24 -6.77 -4.33 -16.67
N ALA A 25 -7.27 -3.28 -16.02
CA ALA A 25 -8.67 -2.92 -15.97
C ALA A 25 -9.18 -2.14 -17.21
N GLY A 26 -8.34 -1.96 -18.24
CA GLY A 26 -8.70 -1.27 -19.48
C GLY A 26 -8.74 0.27 -19.38
N ARG A 27 -8.16 0.85 -18.33
CA ARG A 27 -8.05 2.29 -18.11
C ARG A 27 -6.64 2.78 -18.39
N ASP A 28 -6.51 4.00 -18.90
CA ASP A 28 -5.23 4.70 -19.14
C ASP A 28 -4.86 5.68 -18.01
N TYR A 29 -5.75 5.85 -17.03
CA TYR A 29 -5.54 6.63 -15.82
C TYR A 29 -5.77 5.78 -14.56
N VAL A 30 -5.09 6.17 -13.48
CA VAL A 30 -5.21 5.54 -12.16
C VAL A 30 -6.37 6.17 -11.39
N ILE A 31 -7.19 5.34 -10.74
CA ILE A 31 -8.19 5.77 -9.75
C ILE A 31 -7.75 5.39 -8.32
N PRO A 32 -8.31 5.99 -7.26
CA PRO A 32 -7.94 5.67 -5.88
C PRO A 32 -8.04 4.18 -5.54
N GLU A 33 -9.03 3.47 -6.09
CA GLU A 33 -9.26 2.04 -5.90
C GLU A 33 -8.10 1.20 -6.44
N ASP A 34 -7.46 1.62 -7.54
CA ASP A 34 -6.30 0.90 -8.10
C ASP A 34 -5.14 0.94 -7.10
N VAL A 35 -4.92 2.08 -6.43
CA VAL A 35 -3.88 2.24 -5.40
C VAL A 35 -4.19 1.35 -4.20
N GLN A 36 -5.45 1.33 -3.75
CA GLN A 36 -5.87 0.50 -2.62
C GLN A 36 -5.76 -1.00 -2.93
N ALA A 37 -6.11 -1.41 -4.16
CA ALA A 37 -6.05 -2.81 -4.59
C ALA A 37 -4.63 -3.39 -4.50
N VAL A 38 -3.61 -2.59 -4.84
CA VAL A 38 -2.21 -3.05 -4.83
C VAL A 38 -1.48 -2.79 -3.52
N LEU A 39 -2.02 -1.94 -2.63
CA LEU A 39 -1.36 -1.51 -1.40
C LEU A 39 -0.91 -2.69 -0.49
N PRO A 40 -1.73 -3.73 -0.23
CA PRO A 40 -1.31 -4.87 0.60
C PRO A 40 -0.10 -5.60 0.04
N ALA A 41 -0.08 -5.84 -1.27
CA ALA A 41 1.00 -6.57 -1.93
C ALA A 41 2.31 -5.78 -1.94
N VAL A 42 2.24 -4.45 -2.10
CA VAL A 42 3.43 -3.60 -2.20
C VAL A 42 3.98 -3.20 -0.82
N ALA A 43 3.09 -2.83 0.11
CA ALA A 43 3.47 -2.19 1.37
C ALA A 43 3.48 -3.16 2.57
N GLY A 44 2.75 -4.27 2.53
CA GLY A 44 2.56 -5.16 3.69
C GLY A 44 3.87 -5.69 4.28
N HIS A 45 4.83 -6.03 3.43
CA HIS A 45 6.16 -6.51 3.84
C HIS A 45 7.19 -5.38 4.04
N ARG A 46 6.78 -4.12 3.86
CA ARG A 46 7.66 -2.93 3.94
C ARG A 46 7.36 -2.07 5.16
N LEU A 47 6.13 -2.12 5.66
CA LEU A 47 5.72 -1.43 6.88
C LEU A 47 6.15 -2.21 8.12
N ARG A 48 6.49 -1.49 9.17
CA ARG A 48 6.88 -2.06 10.47
C ARG A 48 6.08 -1.40 11.57
N ASP A 49 5.52 -2.22 12.45
CA ASP A 49 4.87 -1.75 13.66
C ASP A 49 5.92 -1.48 14.74
N GLN A 50 5.78 -0.36 15.46
CA GLN A 50 6.58 -0.08 16.64
C GLN A 50 6.39 -1.13 17.74
N ALA A 51 5.18 -1.69 17.83
CA ALA A 51 4.84 -2.69 18.84
C ALA A 51 5.32 -4.11 18.48
N ASP A 52 5.68 -4.36 17.21
CA ASP A 52 6.17 -5.66 16.74
C ASP A 52 7.47 -5.52 15.92
N PRO A 53 8.62 -5.50 16.59
CA PRO A 53 9.93 -5.43 15.94
C PRO A 53 10.27 -6.67 15.09
N THR A 54 9.58 -7.80 15.32
CA THR A 54 9.86 -9.07 14.64
C THR A 54 9.38 -9.10 13.20
N GLY A 55 8.54 -8.13 12.80
CA GLY A 55 8.22 -7.83 11.41
C GLY A 55 6.93 -8.47 10.87
N HIS A 56 6.07 -9.00 11.73
CA HIS A 56 4.81 -9.64 11.32
C HIS A 56 3.63 -8.64 11.27
N GLY A 57 3.76 -7.47 11.91
CA GLY A 57 2.70 -6.45 11.98
C GLY A 57 2.42 -5.63 10.70
N GLY A 58 3.26 -5.72 9.65
CA GLY A 58 3.14 -4.86 8.46
C GLY A 58 1.82 -5.05 7.69
N GLY A 59 1.32 -6.28 7.59
CA GLY A 59 0.02 -6.56 6.96
C GLY A 59 -1.16 -5.95 7.73
N ALA A 60 -1.14 -6.02 9.06
CA ALA A 60 -2.17 -5.43 9.91
C ALA A 60 -2.22 -3.90 9.77
N LEU A 61 -1.06 -3.25 9.66
CA LEU A 61 -0.97 -1.81 9.41
C LEU A 61 -1.55 -1.41 8.06
N VAL A 62 -1.33 -2.21 7.00
CA VAL A 62 -1.98 -1.94 5.69
C VAL A 62 -3.50 -2.05 5.80
N GLN A 63 -4.01 -3.08 6.47
CA GLN A 63 -5.44 -3.23 6.66
C GLN A 63 -6.05 -2.10 7.49
N TRP A 64 -5.29 -1.56 8.45
CA TRP A 64 -5.68 -0.36 9.17
C TRP A 64 -5.71 0.86 8.24
N LEU A 65 -4.67 1.10 7.44
CA LEU A 65 -4.62 2.22 6.47
C LEU A 65 -5.80 2.21 5.50
N LEU A 66 -6.16 1.04 4.97
CA LEU A 66 -7.29 0.90 4.03
C LEU A 66 -8.65 1.24 4.66
N ARG A 67 -8.80 1.05 5.98
CA ARG A 67 -10.02 1.43 6.69
C ARG A 67 -10.08 2.93 7.00
N GLU A 68 -8.94 3.51 7.36
CA GLU A 68 -8.86 4.93 7.75
C GLU A 68 -8.86 5.89 6.55
N VAL A 69 -8.39 5.42 5.39
CA VAL A 69 -8.33 6.22 4.16
C VAL A 69 -9.27 5.59 3.14
N PRO A 70 -10.53 6.04 3.01
CA PRO A 70 -11.45 5.51 2.01
C PRO A 70 -11.06 5.93 0.59
N ALA A 71 -11.38 5.09 -0.38
CA ALA A 71 -11.39 5.50 -1.79
C ALA A 71 -12.62 6.39 -2.03
N LEU A 72 -12.47 7.43 -2.86
CA LEU A 72 -13.48 8.45 -3.13
C LEU A 72 -14.29 8.13 -4.37
#